data_AF-A0A354FHW8-F1
#
_entry.id   AF-A0A354FHW8-F1
#
_cell.length_a   1.000
_cell.length_b   1.000
_cell.length_c   1.000
_cell.angle_alpha   90.00
_cell.angle_beta   90.00
_cell.angle_gamma   90.00
#
_symmetry.space_group_name_H-M   'P 1'
#
loop_
_entity.id
_entity.type
_entity.pdbx_description
1 polymer ?
#
loop_
_entity_poly.entity_id
_entity_poly.type
_entity_poly.pdbx_seq_one_letter_code
_entity_poly.pdbx_strand_id
1 'polypeptide(L)'
;MTGESFTPDEQARLAPYVTNTDRSIFALTNLPEVIKGALFSRYSRSTLGLRRLLLREFIDDDAAEFSAIQGGTGNIAQDTALAVGRAQSFYDRILDGYGDDSIGELGGAHLAVEEVSILATKTLEDARIGGSPLEKSTRYVSFGQKVAGDYRFYKEPRLLDSRHRERYLNACRTLFDTYDQLNEPIREYVRSRLPRDPNTPEAAYERSVRALGFDFIRGLLPAATLTNMGVFGNGRFFESLISRLRIEPLQEFQDIAQASWEELAKVAPSFIRRAHPDHRHFQGYAAFMEAQRQKIQSVAEQLEQGSAEPLSLPAGTSGEVRLVEWDADAEIKLLAALLYEHTALPLQQVQEQVRQLPDAERERIVRESIALREHRRHKPPRALERVFYTFDLLGDYGMYRDLHRHRMLTQWRQPLTTRFGYNTPVELEDAGLAQPYHAAMAQA
;
A
#
# COMPACT_ATOMS: atom_id res chain seq x y z
N MET A 1 -23.80 -10.12 -30.54
CA MET A 1 -23.02 -10.58 -31.71
C MET A 1 -21.93 -9.55 -31.94
N THR A 2 -20.67 -9.97 -32.00
CA THR A 2 -19.55 -9.08 -32.34
C THR A 2 -19.59 -8.75 -33.84
N GLY A 3 -19.09 -7.56 -34.22
CA GLY A 3 -18.86 -7.22 -35.63
C GLY A 3 -17.65 -7.95 -36.25
N GLU A 4 -16.88 -8.67 -35.44
CA GLU A 4 -15.74 -9.49 -35.89
C GLU A 4 -16.13 -10.96 -36.02
N SER A 5 -15.74 -11.57 -37.14
CA SER A 5 -15.82 -13.02 -37.37
C SER A 5 -14.40 -13.58 -37.58
N PHE A 6 -14.12 -14.73 -36.96
CA PHE A 6 -12.82 -15.41 -37.04
C PHE A 6 -13.01 -16.79 -37.68
N THR A 7 -12.08 -17.21 -38.54
CA THR A 7 -12.10 -18.57 -39.10
C THR A 7 -11.85 -19.61 -38.00
N PRO A 8 -12.19 -20.91 -38.21
CA PRO A 8 -11.90 -21.95 -37.21
C PRO A 8 -10.42 -22.01 -36.82
N ASP A 9 -9.50 -21.76 -37.76
CA ASP A 9 -8.06 -21.71 -37.50
C ASP A 9 -7.67 -20.50 -36.65
N GLU A 10 -8.16 -19.30 -37.01
CA GLU A 10 -7.92 -18.08 -36.23
C GLU A 10 -8.47 -18.22 -34.81
N GLN A 11 -9.63 -18.85 -34.65
CA GLN A 11 -10.20 -19.14 -33.34
C GLN A 11 -9.31 -20.08 -32.53
N ALA A 12 -8.80 -21.15 -33.14
CA ALA A 12 -7.91 -22.10 -32.48
C ALA A 12 -6.60 -21.43 -32.00
N ARG A 13 -6.07 -20.49 -32.78
CA ARG A 13 -4.85 -19.73 -32.44
C ARG A 13 -5.08 -18.65 -31.39
N LEU A 14 -6.26 -18.04 -31.35
CA LEU A 14 -6.63 -17.05 -30.35
C LEU A 14 -7.01 -17.67 -29.00
N ALA A 15 -7.69 -18.83 -29.00
CA ALA A 15 -8.25 -19.46 -27.81
C ALA A 15 -7.29 -19.61 -26.61
N PRO A 16 -5.98 -19.88 -26.78
CA PRO A 16 -5.04 -19.95 -25.65
C PRO A 16 -4.82 -18.61 -24.94
N TYR A 17 -5.09 -17.49 -25.60
CA TYR A 17 -4.76 -16.15 -25.14
C TYR A 17 -5.96 -15.29 -24.78
N VAL A 18 -7.18 -15.75 -25.11
CA VAL A 18 -8.42 -15.05 -24.77
C VAL A 18 -9.44 -16.01 -24.18
N THR A 19 -10.18 -15.56 -23.17
CA THR A 19 -11.23 -16.39 -22.53
C THR A 19 -12.40 -16.77 -23.46
N ASN A 20 -12.60 -16.04 -24.56
CA ASN A 20 -13.52 -16.39 -25.63
C ASN A 20 -13.16 -15.65 -26.93
N THR A 21 -13.59 -16.20 -28.06
CA THR A 21 -13.32 -15.68 -29.41
C THR A 21 -14.56 -15.07 -30.08
N ASP A 22 -15.74 -15.22 -29.48
CA ASP A 22 -17.05 -14.98 -30.11
C ASP A 22 -17.95 -14.00 -29.36
N ARG A 23 -17.55 -13.53 -28.17
CA ARG A 23 -18.30 -12.53 -27.38
C ARG A 23 -17.56 -11.20 -27.32
N SER A 24 -18.30 -10.12 -27.07
CA SER A 24 -17.76 -8.76 -27.02
C SER A 24 -16.89 -8.48 -25.80
N ILE A 25 -17.00 -9.30 -24.75
CA ILE A 25 -16.28 -9.13 -23.48
C ILE A 25 -15.45 -10.39 -23.24
N PHE A 26 -14.15 -10.22 -23.09
CA PHE A 26 -13.18 -11.31 -22.88
C PHE A 26 -11.96 -10.79 -22.11
N ALA A 27 -11.27 -11.66 -21.40
CA ALA A 27 -9.98 -11.37 -20.77
C ALA A 27 -8.82 -11.96 -21.58
N LEU A 28 -7.65 -11.31 -21.50
CA LEU A 28 -6.37 -11.83 -21.98
C LEU A 28 -5.81 -12.84 -20.97
N THR A 29 -5.23 -13.92 -21.47
CA THR A 29 -4.63 -15.01 -20.69
C THR A 29 -3.31 -15.43 -21.34
N ASN A 30 -2.42 -16.07 -20.57
CA ASN A 30 -1.19 -16.70 -21.10
C ASN A 30 -0.29 -15.80 -21.99
N LEU A 31 -0.35 -14.49 -21.78
CA LEU A 31 0.47 -13.48 -22.44
C LEU A 31 1.45 -12.85 -21.43
N PRO A 32 2.70 -12.57 -21.82
CA PRO A 32 3.59 -11.74 -21.02
C PRO A 32 2.97 -10.35 -20.77
N GLU A 33 3.23 -9.77 -19.59
CA GLU A 33 2.67 -8.46 -19.19
C GLU A 33 3.07 -7.33 -20.15
N VAL A 34 4.31 -7.36 -20.65
CA VAL A 34 4.79 -6.42 -21.68
C VAL A 34 3.93 -6.55 -22.94
N ILE A 35 3.60 -7.76 -23.39
CA ILE A 35 2.75 -7.93 -24.59
C ILE A 35 1.33 -7.41 -24.35
N LYS A 36 0.75 -7.68 -23.17
CA LYS A 36 -0.60 -7.20 -22.84
C LYS A 36 -0.71 -5.68 -22.95
N GLY A 37 0.21 -4.94 -22.33
CA GLY A 37 0.12 -3.50 -22.37
C GLY A 37 0.51 -2.91 -23.75
N ALA A 38 1.41 -3.53 -24.53
CA ALA A 38 1.68 -3.10 -25.92
C ALA A 38 0.42 -3.24 -26.77
N LEU A 39 -0.26 -4.37 -26.65
CA LEU A 39 -1.52 -4.66 -27.33
C LEU A 39 -2.60 -3.62 -26.99
N PHE A 40 -2.79 -3.27 -25.71
CA PHE A 40 -3.75 -2.22 -25.33
C PHE A 40 -3.33 -0.81 -25.77
N SER A 41 -2.03 -0.51 -25.78
CA SER A 41 -1.47 0.75 -26.27
C SER A 41 -1.66 0.94 -27.79
N ARG A 42 -1.62 -0.16 -28.55
CA ARG A 42 -1.97 -0.17 -29.98
C ARG A 42 -3.46 -0.11 -30.20
N TYR A 43 -4.22 -0.88 -29.41
CA TYR A 43 -5.67 -0.96 -29.51
C TYR A 43 -6.36 0.38 -29.33
N SER A 44 -5.88 1.23 -28.40
CA SER A 44 -6.44 2.57 -28.19
C SER A 44 -6.30 3.50 -29.42
N ARG A 45 -5.45 3.15 -30.38
CA ARG A 45 -5.13 3.93 -31.60
C ARG A 45 -5.44 3.17 -32.89
N SER A 46 -6.08 2.01 -32.81
CA SER A 46 -6.38 1.15 -33.96
C SER A 46 -7.89 1.12 -34.26
N THR A 47 -8.22 0.92 -35.54
CA THR A 47 -9.61 0.65 -35.97
C THR A 47 -9.98 -0.83 -35.87
N LEU A 48 -9.02 -1.70 -35.57
CA LEU A 48 -9.23 -3.15 -35.40
C LEU A 48 -9.64 -3.48 -33.96
N GLY A 49 -10.40 -4.56 -33.78
CA GLY A 49 -10.63 -5.11 -32.45
C GLY A 49 -9.36 -5.76 -31.89
N LEU A 50 -9.29 -5.84 -30.56
CA LEU A 50 -8.10 -6.32 -29.83
C LEU A 50 -7.68 -7.74 -30.26
N ARG A 51 -8.63 -8.65 -30.54
CA ARG A 51 -8.33 -10.03 -31.02
C ARG A 51 -7.69 -10.01 -32.41
N ARG A 52 -8.22 -9.18 -33.32
CA ARG A 52 -7.66 -9.04 -34.67
C ARG A 52 -6.26 -8.42 -34.62
N LEU A 53 -6.05 -7.46 -33.73
CA LEU A 53 -4.75 -6.82 -33.52
C LEU A 53 -3.73 -7.82 -32.95
N LEU A 54 -4.12 -8.59 -31.93
CA LEU A 54 -3.31 -9.67 -31.39
C LEU A 54 -2.92 -10.65 -32.51
N LEU A 55 -3.91 -11.16 -33.25
CA LEU A 55 -3.67 -12.09 -34.34
C LEU A 55 -2.69 -11.51 -35.36
N ARG A 56 -2.94 -10.31 -35.91
CA ARG A 56 -2.15 -9.75 -37.00
C ARG A 56 -0.77 -9.26 -36.60
N GLU A 57 -0.66 -8.55 -35.48
CA GLU A 57 0.57 -7.84 -35.11
C GLU A 57 1.46 -8.65 -34.17
N PHE A 58 0.92 -9.71 -33.55
CA PHE A 58 1.67 -10.51 -32.60
C PHE A 58 1.70 -12.00 -32.99
N ILE A 59 0.60 -12.62 -33.42
CA ILE A 59 0.59 -14.06 -33.73
C ILE A 59 0.99 -14.37 -35.19
N ASP A 60 0.56 -13.56 -36.16
CA ASP A 60 0.77 -13.73 -37.61
C ASP A 60 2.04 -13.04 -38.12
N ASP A 61 2.50 -12.00 -37.42
CA ASP A 61 3.69 -11.29 -37.83
C ASP A 61 4.91 -12.19 -37.55
N ASP A 62 5.54 -12.71 -38.60
CA ASP A 62 6.78 -13.50 -38.52
C ASP A 62 7.91 -12.69 -37.83
N ALA A 63 7.80 -11.36 -37.78
CA ALA A 63 8.69 -10.50 -37.01
C ALA A 63 8.39 -10.48 -35.49
N ALA A 64 7.34 -11.13 -35.01
CA ALA A 64 6.98 -11.17 -33.59
C ALA A 64 7.32 -12.50 -32.90
N GLU A 65 7.71 -13.56 -33.62
CA GLU A 65 8.12 -14.89 -33.09
C GLU A 65 7.35 -15.33 -31.82
N PHE A 66 6.04 -15.17 -31.88
CA PHE A 66 5.16 -15.34 -30.73
C PHE A 66 4.90 -16.81 -30.38
N SER A 67 4.97 -17.71 -31.37
CA SER A 67 5.01 -19.17 -31.22
C SER A 67 6.23 -19.67 -30.43
N ALA A 68 7.28 -18.87 -30.39
CA ALA A 68 8.56 -19.14 -29.75
C ALA A 68 8.54 -18.83 -28.23
N ILE A 69 7.51 -18.12 -27.76
CA ILE A 69 7.20 -17.81 -26.35
C ILE A 69 6.55 -19.02 -25.62
N GLN A 70 6.01 -19.99 -26.37
CA GLN A 70 5.28 -21.13 -25.82
C GLN A 70 5.83 -22.49 -26.29
N GLY A 71 6.92 -22.93 -25.67
CA GLY A 71 7.11 -24.35 -25.29
C GLY A 71 6.90 -25.45 -26.35
N GLY A 72 7.16 -25.20 -27.63
CA GLY A 72 7.27 -26.24 -28.67
C GLY A 72 8.69 -26.83 -28.72
N THR A 73 8.85 -28.06 -29.20
CA THR A 73 10.02 -28.96 -29.13
C THR A 73 11.34 -28.50 -29.82
N GLY A 74 11.63 -27.20 -29.83
CA GLY A 74 12.89 -26.57 -30.26
C GLY A 74 13.60 -25.84 -29.13
N ASN A 75 14.59 -24.99 -29.44
CA ASN A 75 15.45 -24.29 -28.46
C ASN A 75 14.71 -23.08 -27.81
N ILE A 76 13.66 -23.38 -27.03
CA ILE A 76 12.63 -22.48 -26.45
C ILE A 76 13.17 -21.19 -25.80
N ALA A 77 14.35 -21.21 -25.20
CA ALA A 77 14.84 -20.09 -24.39
C ALA A 77 15.32 -18.87 -25.21
N GLN A 78 15.91 -19.07 -26.39
CA GLN A 78 16.43 -17.96 -27.22
C GLN A 78 15.30 -17.19 -27.91
N ASP A 79 14.34 -17.95 -28.38
CA ASP A 79 13.17 -17.57 -29.16
C ASP A 79 12.17 -16.72 -28.33
N THR A 80 11.88 -17.15 -27.10
CA THR A 80 11.10 -16.33 -26.14
C THR A 80 11.82 -15.02 -25.79
N ALA A 81 13.14 -15.06 -25.63
CA ALA A 81 13.94 -13.89 -25.26
C ALA A 81 13.98 -12.83 -26.38
N LEU A 82 14.00 -13.25 -27.65
CA LEU A 82 13.97 -12.36 -28.81
C LEU A 82 12.65 -11.59 -28.94
N ALA A 83 11.51 -12.28 -28.81
CA ALA A 83 10.18 -11.66 -28.87
C ALA A 83 9.94 -10.70 -27.69
N VAL A 84 10.34 -11.09 -26.47
CA VAL A 84 10.35 -10.21 -25.30
C VAL A 84 11.27 -9.01 -25.52
N GLY A 85 12.45 -9.19 -26.12
CA GLY A 85 13.39 -8.11 -26.44
C GLY A 85 12.86 -7.09 -27.45
N ARG A 86 12.11 -7.52 -28.48
CA ARG A 86 11.43 -6.62 -29.42
C ARG A 86 10.28 -5.85 -28.76
N ALA A 87 9.44 -6.53 -27.98
CA ALA A 87 8.38 -5.89 -27.22
C ALA A 87 8.93 -4.88 -26.20
N GLN A 88 10.03 -5.22 -25.53
CA GLN A 88 10.77 -4.35 -24.63
C GLN A 88 11.33 -3.13 -25.37
N SER A 89 11.96 -3.30 -26.54
CA SER A 89 12.47 -2.19 -27.35
C SER A 89 11.36 -1.23 -27.81
N PHE A 90 10.19 -1.77 -28.16
CA PHE A 90 9.00 -0.98 -28.47
C PHE A 90 8.53 -0.16 -27.26
N TYR A 91 8.47 -0.80 -26.10
CA TYR A 91 8.09 -0.17 -24.84
C TYR A 91 9.05 0.93 -24.42
N ASP A 92 10.35 0.65 -24.45
CA ASP A 92 11.39 1.61 -24.10
C ASP A 92 11.24 2.87 -24.96
N ARG A 93 10.97 2.73 -26.27
CA ARG A 93 10.69 3.87 -27.14
C ARG A 93 9.41 4.63 -26.77
N ILE A 94 8.32 3.94 -26.42
CA ILE A 94 7.04 4.61 -26.12
C ILE A 94 7.07 5.30 -24.76
N LEU A 95 7.52 4.59 -23.73
CA LEU A 95 7.65 5.13 -22.39
C LEU A 95 8.66 6.29 -22.41
N ASP A 96 9.86 6.13 -22.94
CA ASP A 96 10.85 7.23 -22.92
C ASP A 96 10.56 8.35 -23.92
N GLY A 97 9.82 8.07 -25.00
CA GLY A 97 9.60 9.00 -26.11
C GLY A 97 8.36 9.89 -25.99
N TYR A 98 7.26 9.39 -25.42
CA TYR A 98 5.97 10.08 -25.46
C TYR A 98 5.38 10.44 -24.09
N GLY A 99 5.95 9.94 -22.98
CA GLY A 99 5.43 10.25 -21.63
C GLY A 99 4.04 9.67 -21.34
N ASP A 100 3.61 8.65 -22.11
CA ASP A 100 2.35 7.92 -21.91
C ASP A 100 2.44 7.00 -20.67
N ASP A 101 2.54 7.59 -19.47
CA ASP A 101 2.77 6.86 -18.22
C ASP A 101 1.62 5.90 -17.85
N SER A 102 0.43 6.10 -18.41
CA SER A 102 -0.72 5.20 -18.23
C SER A 102 -0.47 3.80 -18.82
N ILE A 103 0.40 3.69 -19.83
CA ILE A 103 0.81 2.38 -20.38
C ILE A 103 1.59 1.58 -19.33
N GLY A 104 2.33 2.27 -18.46
CA GLY A 104 3.03 1.68 -17.33
C GLY A 104 2.10 1.02 -16.30
N GLU A 105 0.80 1.30 -16.36
CA GLU A 105 -0.19 0.69 -15.46
C GLU A 105 -0.78 -0.62 -15.99
N LEU A 106 -0.52 -0.96 -17.26
CA LEU A 106 -1.15 -2.09 -17.96
C LEU A 106 -0.41 -3.42 -17.77
N GLY A 107 0.77 -3.40 -17.15
CA GLY A 107 1.51 -4.58 -16.74
C GLY A 107 1.87 -4.49 -15.26
N GLY A 108 1.92 -5.63 -14.58
CA GLY A 108 2.26 -5.69 -13.17
C GLY A 108 2.96 -6.97 -12.74
N ALA A 109 3.46 -6.97 -11.51
CA ALA A 109 4.19 -8.09 -10.95
C ALA A 109 3.83 -8.31 -9.48
N HIS A 110 4.06 -9.53 -9.00
CA HIS A 110 4.03 -9.86 -7.58
C HIS A 110 5.47 -9.86 -7.06
N LEU A 111 5.75 -9.03 -6.06
CA LEU A 111 7.05 -8.93 -5.40
C LEU A 111 6.90 -9.39 -3.95
N ALA A 112 7.75 -10.31 -3.53
CA ALA A 112 7.91 -10.67 -2.12
C ALA A 112 9.04 -9.84 -1.53
N VAL A 113 8.77 -9.17 -0.41
CA VAL A 113 9.73 -8.37 0.34
C VAL A 113 9.81 -8.96 1.74
N GLU A 114 10.88 -9.70 2.03
CA GLU A 114 11.05 -10.46 3.26
C GLU A 114 12.22 -9.95 4.09
N GLU A 115 12.18 -10.20 5.40
CA GLU A 115 13.26 -9.80 6.33
C GLU A 115 13.54 -8.28 6.31
N VAL A 116 12.51 -7.46 6.13
CA VAL A 116 12.59 -5.99 6.18
C VAL A 116 11.91 -5.44 7.42
N SER A 117 12.32 -4.28 7.89
CA SER A 117 11.73 -3.64 9.07
C SER A 117 10.26 -3.25 8.84
N ILE A 118 9.48 -3.19 9.92
CA ILE A 118 8.14 -2.59 9.88
C ILE A 118 8.21 -1.13 9.41
N LEU A 119 9.29 -0.41 9.75
CA LEU A 119 9.51 0.94 9.24
C LEU A 119 9.56 0.96 7.70
N ALA A 120 10.27 0.01 7.08
CA ALA A 120 10.29 -0.15 5.65
C ALA A 120 8.92 -0.50 5.07
N THR A 121 8.21 -1.47 5.62
CA THR A 121 6.88 -1.83 5.11
C THR A 121 5.92 -0.65 5.16
N LYS A 122 5.96 0.21 6.19
CA LYS A 122 5.13 1.42 6.21
C LYS A 122 5.53 2.42 5.14
N THR A 123 6.81 2.57 4.84
CA THR A 123 7.23 3.37 3.69
C THR A 123 6.68 2.77 2.40
N LEU A 124 6.84 1.46 2.15
CA LEU A 124 6.33 0.82 0.93
C LEU A 124 4.80 0.93 0.80
N GLU A 125 4.07 0.69 1.88
CA GLU A 125 2.60 0.78 1.93
C GLU A 125 2.08 2.20 1.73
N ASP A 126 2.91 3.23 1.91
CA ASP A 126 2.52 4.63 1.73
C ASP A 126 2.29 5.00 0.25
N ALA A 127 2.86 4.22 -0.67
CA ALA A 127 2.53 4.34 -2.09
C ALA A 127 1.10 3.79 -2.34
N ARG A 128 0.13 4.70 -2.53
CA ARG A 128 -1.31 4.36 -2.56
C ARG A 128 -1.82 3.82 -3.90
N ILE A 129 -1.29 4.31 -5.02
CA ILE A 129 -1.88 4.09 -6.35
C ILE A 129 -1.12 2.99 -7.09
N GLY A 130 -1.83 2.01 -7.62
CA GLY A 130 -1.27 0.94 -8.45
C GLY A 130 -0.60 -0.20 -7.67
N GLY A 131 -0.52 -0.12 -6.34
CA GLY A 131 0.02 -1.16 -5.46
C GLY A 131 -1.01 -1.77 -4.52
N SER A 132 -0.84 -3.06 -4.20
CA SER A 132 -1.69 -3.85 -3.30
C SER A 132 -0.81 -4.70 -2.38
N PRO A 133 -0.28 -4.10 -1.30
CA PRO A 133 0.58 -4.78 -0.35
C PRO A 133 -0.22 -5.56 0.72
N LEU A 134 0.37 -6.63 1.21
CA LEU A 134 -0.13 -7.46 2.31
C LEU A 134 1.03 -7.85 3.24
N GLU A 135 1.11 -7.17 4.38
CA GLU A 135 2.12 -7.41 5.43
C GLU A 135 1.68 -8.50 6.42
N LYS A 136 2.65 -9.27 6.93
CA LYS A 136 2.46 -10.17 8.09
C LYS A 136 1.86 -9.41 9.28
N SER A 137 0.79 -9.95 9.84
CA SER A 137 0.04 -9.30 10.92
C SER A 137 0.70 -9.51 12.29
N THR A 138 1.04 -8.41 12.97
CA THR A 138 1.44 -8.41 14.38
C THR A 138 0.29 -8.78 15.33
N ARG A 139 -0.94 -8.94 14.83
CA ARG A 139 -2.07 -9.49 15.60
C ARG A 139 -2.23 -10.99 15.45
N TYR A 140 -1.64 -11.64 14.46
CA TYR A 140 -1.90 -13.08 14.21
C TYR A 140 -0.66 -13.95 14.33
N VAL A 141 0.54 -13.37 14.28
CA VAL A 141 1.81 -14.09 14.34
C VAL A 141 2.65 -13.55 15.50
N SER A 142 3.37 -14.44 16.18
CA SER A 142 4.33 -14.04 17.21
C SER A 142 5.59 -13.48 16.55
N PHE A 143 6.13 -12.38 17.08
CA PHE A 143 7.42 -11.84 16.68
C PHE A 143 8.54 -12.11 17.71
N GLY A 144 8.24 -12.87 18.78
CA GLY A 144 9.18 -13.20 19.85
C GLY A 144 10.15 -14.35 19.53
N GLN A 145 10.13 -14.90 18.30
CA GLN A 145 11.01 -16.01 17.96
C GLN A 145 12.44 -15.52 17.69
N LYS A 146 13.41 -16.12 18.39
CA LYS A 146 14.85 -15.91 18.14
C LYS A 146 15.35 -16.75 16.96
N VAL A 147 16.26 -16.19 16.17
CA VAL A 147 17.00 -16.88 15.10
C VAL A 147 18.48 -16.67 15.36
N ALA A 148 19.27 -17.77 15.32
CA ALA A 148 20.69 -17.74 15.66
C ALA A 148 21.00 -17.05 17.01
N GLY A 149 20.11 -17.21 18.00
CA GLY A 149 20.28 -16.70 19.36
C GLY A 149 19.84 -15.25 19.59
N ASP A 150 19.33 -14.53 18.58
CA ASP A 150 18.91 -13.13 18.71
C ASP A 150 17.49 -12.89 18.15
N TYR A 151 16.85 -11.80 18.56
CA TYR A 151 15.55 -11.41 18.02
C TYR A 151 15.68 -10.82 16.61
N ARG A 152 14.57 -10.85 15.88
CA ARG A 152 14.51 -10.42 14.49
C ARG A 152 14.13 -8.95 14.39
N PHE A 153 15.14 -8.08 14.45
CA PHE A 153 15.03 -6.66 14.14
C PHE A 153 16.18 -6.21 13.25
N TYR A 154 15.92 -5.20 12.44
CA TYR A 154 16.86 -4.65 11.48
C TYR A 154 18.03 -3.98 12.21
N LYS A 155 19.25 -4.26 11.75
CA LYS A 155 20.49 -3.78 12.37
C LYS A 155 21.11 -2.74 11.44
N GLU A 156 20.58 -1.51 11.49
CA GLU A 156 21.00 -0.41 10.61
C GLU A 156 22.52 -0.17 10.71
N PRO A 157 23.28 -0.37 9.62
CA PRO A 157 24.75 -0.33 9.64
C PRO A 157 25.31 0.96 10.25
N ARG A 158 24.75 2.12 9.88
CA ARG A 158 25.23 3.41 10.42
C ARG A 158 25.03 3.54 11.92
N LEU A 159 23.97 2.94 12.48
CA LEU A 159 23.74 2.93 13.92
C LEU A 159 24.71 1.96 14.62
N LEU A 160 24.99 0.80 14.02
CA LEU A 160 25.92 -0.18 14.57
C LEU A 160 27.38 0.29 14.57
N ASP A 161 27.74 1.15 13.64
CA ASP A 161 29.08 1.77 13.55
C ASP A 161 29.21 3.06 14.36
N SER A 162 28.16 3.42 15.11
CA SER A 162 28.14 4.63 15.94
C SER A 162 28.27 4.31 17.43
N ARG A 163 28.49 5.37 18.24
CA ARG A 163 28.42 5.31 19.70
C ARG A 163 27.08 4.80 20.27
N HIS A 164 26.04 4.74 19.45
CA HIS A 164 24.68 4.35 19.87
C HIS A 164 24.42 2.85 19.73
N ARG A 165 25.36 2.07 19.17
CA ARG A 165 25.26 0.62 18.92
C ARG A 165 24.69 -0.17 20.11
N GLU A 166 25.40 -0.16 21.24
CA GLU A 166 25.03 -0.99 22.39
C GLU A 166 23.69 -0.56 22.99
N ARG A 167 23.41 0.75 23.03
CA ARG A 167 22.12 1.27 23.47
C ARG A 167 20.99 0.75 22.56
N TYR A 168 21.16 0.81 21.25
CA TYR A 168 20.18 0.35 20.28
C TYR A 168 19.89 -1.15 20.41
N LEU A 169 20.95 -1.97 20.46
CA LEU A 169 20.82 -3.43 20.58
C LEU A 169 20.15 -3.83 21.90
N ASN A 170 20.55 -3.22 23.01
CA ASN A 170 20.00 -3.54 24.32
C ASN A 170 18.54 -3.07 24.45
N ALA A 171 18.19 -1.89 23.93
CA ALA A 171 16.81 -1.41 23.91
C ALA A 171 15.91 -2.37 23.14
N CYS A 172 16.28 -2.74 21.90
CA CYS A 172 15.48 -3.66 21.09
C CYS A 172 15.33 -5.03 21.78
N ARG A 173 16.42 -5.63 22.28
CA ARG A 173 16.36 -6.93 22.97
C ARG A 173 15.49 -6.90 24.21
N THR A 174 15.60 -5.85 25.03
CA THR A 174 14.76 -5.68 26.24
C THR A 174 13.28 -5.60 25.88
N LEU A 175 12.95 -4.84 24.83
CA LEU A 175 11.58 -4.75 24.33
C LEU A 175 11.03 -6.11 23.87
N PHE A 176 11.82 -6.88 23.11
CA PHE A 176 11.43 -8.22 22.68
C PHE A 176 11.34 -9.25 23.81
N ASP A 177 12.29 -9.24 24.75
CA ASP A 177 12.25 -10.10 25.94
C ASP A 177 10.98 -9.83 26.75
N THR A 178 10.62 -8.56 26.92
CA THR A 178 9.37 -8.17 27.60
C THR A 178 8.13 -8.58 26.82
N TYR A 179 8.14 -8.43 25.49
CA TYR A 179 7.06 -8.90 24.63
C TYR A 179 6.84 -10.41 24.76
N ASP A 180 7.91 -11.21 24.75
CA ASP A 180 7.81 -12.66 24.86
C ASP A 180 7.36 -13.08 26.27
N GLN A 181 7.89 -12.42 27.32
CA GLN A 181 7.51 -12.65 28.72
C GLN A 181 6.02 -12.38 28.98
N LEU A 182 5.45 -11.31 28.40
CA LEU A 182 4.06 -10.92 28.61
C LEU A 182 3.06 -11.74 27.79
N ASN A 183 3.52 -12.49 26.78
CA ASN A 183 2.68 -13.16 25.79
C ASN A 183 1.69 -14.18 26.39
N GLU A 184 2.12 -15.07 27.30
CA GLU A 184 1.19 -16.01 27.93
C GLU A 184 0.35 -15.35 29.05
N PRO A 185 0.93 -14.58 29.99
CA PRO A 185 0.16 -13.93 31.05
C PRO A 185 -1.00 -13.07 30.54
N ILE A 186 -0.79 -12.32 29.46
CA ILE A 186 -1.87 -11.48 28.89
C ILE A 186 -2.96 -12.32 28.22
N ARG A 187 -2.63 -13.50 27.67
CA ARG A 187 -3.62 -14.42 27.10
C ARG A 187 -4.48 -15.07 28.18
N GLU A 188 -3.88 -15.43 29.31
CA GLU A 188 -4.65 -15.89 30.49
C GLU A 188 -5.61 -14.81 30.99
N TYR A 189 -5.16 -13.55 31.04
CA TYR A 189 -6.05 -12.43 31.35
C TYR A 189 -7.23 -12.35 30.35
N VAL A 190 -6.97 -12.42 29.04
CA VAL A 190 -8.01 -12.40 28.01
C VAL A 190 -9.00 -13.55 28.19
N ARG A 191 -8.52 -14.78 28.45
CA ARG A 191 -9.39 -15.95 28.72
C ARG A 191 -10.29 -15.71 29.94
N SER A 192 -9.77 -15.07 30.97
CA SER A 192 -10.53 -14.76 32.19
C SER A 192 -11.65 -13.72 31.96
N ARG A 193 -11.42 -12.74 31.07
CA ARG A 193 -12.37 -11.67 30.77
C ARG A 193 -13.38 -12.02 29.68
N LEU A 194 -12.96 -12.83 28.71
CA LEU A 194 -13.75 -13.24 27.57
C LEU A 194 -13.81 -14.76 27.53
N PRO A 195 -14.62 -15.42 28.39
CA PRO A 195 -14.75 -16.86 28.40
C PRO A 195 -15.36 -17.37 27.09
N ARG A 196 -14.98 -18.60 26.69
CA ARG A 196 -15.46 -19.21 25.45
C ARG A 196 -16.97 -19.45 25.48
N ASP A 197 -17.68 -18.93 24.48
CA ASP A 197 -19.07 -19.33 24.22
C ASP A 197 -19.13 -20.81 23.77
N PRO A 198 -20.05 -21.64 24.31
CA PRO A 198 -20.12 -23.06 23.97
C PRO A 198 -20.26 -23.36 22.47
N ASN A 199 -20.89 -22.48 21.69
CA ASN A 199 -21.10 -22.65 20.25
C ASN A 199 -19.89 -22.21 19.42
N THR A 200 -18.91 -21.55 20.02
CA THR A 200 -17.68 -21.13 19.33
C THR A 200 -16.67 -22.29 19.34
N PRO A 201 -16.20 -22.76 18.16
CA PRO A 201 -15.16 -23.78 18.10
C PRO A 201 -13.92 -23.34 18.87
N GLU A 202 -13.34 -24.23 19.68
CA GLU A 202 -12.18 -23.93 20.54
C GLU A 202 -11.01 -23.32 19.76
N ALA A 203 -10.67 -23.86 18.59
CA ALA A 203 -9.61 -23.33 17.75
C ALA A 203 -9.90 -21.90 17.25
N ALA A 204 -11.16 -21.52 17.05
CA ALA A 204 -11.54 -20.16 16.68
C ALA A 204 -11.43 -19.21 17.87
N TYR A 205 -11.87 -19.66 19.05
CA TYR A 205 -11.73 -18.92 20.30
C TYR A 205 -10.26 -18.65 20.63
N GLU A 206 -9.40 -19.66 20.62
CA GLU A 206 -7.97 -19.51 20.91
C GLU A 206 -7.25 -18.60 19.92
N ARG A 207 -7.66 -18.58 18.63
CA ARG A 207 -7.16 -17.60 17.67
C ARG A 207 -7.54 -16.16 18.05
N SER A 208 -8.75 -15.94 18.53
CA SER A 208 -9.21 -14.62 19.00
C SER A 208 -8.48 -14.19 20.27
N VAL A 209 -8.31 -15.11 21.24
CA VAL A 209 -7.54 -14.87 22.47
C VAL A 209 -6.11 -14.46 22.12
N ARG A 210 -5.45 -15.23 21.25
CA ARG A 210 -4.10 -14.93 20.79
C ARG A 210 -4.02 -13.58 20.08
N ALA A 211 -5.01 -13.28 19.24
CA ALA A 211 -5.00 -12.04 18.49
C ALA A 211 -5.18 -10.81 19.36
N LEU A 212 -6.08 -10.88 20.35
CA LEU A 212 -6.30 -9.81 21.30
C LEU A 212 -5.11 -9.63 22.25
N GLY A 213 -4.53 -10.72 22.75
CA GLY A 213 -3.32 -10.68 23.57
C GLY A 213 -2.16 -10.00 22.85
N PHE A 214 -1.92 -10.34 21.57
CA PHE A 214 -0.94 -9.62 20.76
C PHE A 214 -1.29 -8.16 20.51
N ASP A 215 -2.58 -7.83 20.34
CA ASP A 215 -3.00 -6.44 20.14
C ASP A 215 -2.64 -5.54 21.32
N PHE A 216 -2.70 -6.09 22.54
CA PHE A 216 -2.31 -5.39 23.76
C PHE A 216 -0.80 -5.20 23.86
N ILE A 217 0.01 -6.23 23.61
CA ILE A 217 1.47 -6.14 23.84
C ILE A 217 2.28 -5.70 22.62
N ARG A 218 1.70 -5.59 21.42
CA ARG A 218 2.44 -5.23 20.18
C ARG A 218 3.08 -3.84 20.22
N GLY A 219 2.70 -2.98 21.17
CA GLY A 219 3.36 -1.68 21.41
C GLY A 219 4.84 -1.83 21.79
N LEU A 220 5.24 -3.00 22.33
CA LEU A 220 6.63 -3.34 22.62
C LEU A 220 7.45 -3.68 21.37
N LEU A 221 6.82 -3.95 20.21
CA LEU A 221 7.58 -4.28 19.01
C LEU A 221 8.21 -2.99 18.44
N PRO A 222 9.56 -2.85 18.44
CA PRO A 222 10.20 -1.66 17.90
C PRO A 222 9.92 -1.55 16.39
N ALA A 223 9.97 -0.33 15.85
CA ALA A 223 9.79 -0.11 14.41
C ALA A 223 10.80 -0.87 13.53
N ALA A 224 11.95 -1.23 14.10
CA ALA A 224 12.98 -2.06 13.48
C ALA A 224 12.61 -3.55 13.39
N THR A 225 11.53 -4.02 14.02
CA THR A 225 11.08 -5.43 13.96
C THR A 225 11.02 -5.91 12.51
N LEU A 226 11.64 -7.05 12.21
CA LEU A 226 11.63 -7.61 10.86
C LEU A 226 10.30 -8.31 10.58
N THR A 227 9.80 -8.12 9.37
CA THR A 227 8.52 -8.62 8.88
C THR A 227 8.64 -8.99 7.39
N ASN A 228 7.58 -9.57 6.86
CA ASN A 228 7.47 -9.93 5.44
C ASN A 228 6.20 -9.31 4.86
N MET A 229 6.27 -8.92 3.59
CA MET A 229 5.17 -8.31 2.85
C MET A 229 5.17 -8.83 1.41
N GLY A 230 4.01 -9.24 0.91
CA GLY A 230 3.79 -9.44 -0.52
C GLY A 230 3.17 -8.19 -1.13
N VAL A 231 3.59 -7.80 -2.33
CA VAL A 231 3.03 -6.64 -3.04
C VAL A 231 2.73 -7.03 -4.48
N PHE A 232 1.46 -6.92 -4.88
CA PHE A 232 1.15 -6.78 -6.30
C PHE A 232 1.25 -5.30 -6.67
N GLY A 233 1.90 -4.98 -7.78
CA GLY A 233 2.02 -3.61 -8.27
C GLY A 233 2.06 -3.54 -9.78
N ASN A 234 1.51 -2.47 -10.35
CA ASN A 234 1.74 -2.16 -11.76
C ASN A 234 3.12 -1.49 -11.97
N GLY A 235 3.56 -1.39 -13.23
CA GLY A 235 4.84 -0.79 -13.60
C GLY A 235 5.05 0.62 -13.04
N ARG A 236 4.05 1.49 -13.21
CA ARG A 236 4.08 2.88 -12.71
C ARG A 236 4.26 2.95 -11.19
N PHE A 237 3.59 2.06 -10.46
CA PHE A 237 3.74 1.94 -9.01
C PHE A 237 5.18 1.55 -8.64
N PHE A 238 5.73 0.51 -9.26
CA PHE A 238 7.09 0.06 -8.94
C PHE A 238 8.16 1.07 -9.35
N GLU A 239 8.05 1.68 -10.54
CA GLU A 239 8.97 2.74 -10.98
C GLU A 239 9.03 3.89 -9.96
N SER A 240 7.86 4.38 -9.53
CA SER A 240 7.75 5.46 -8.55
C SER A 240 8.26 5.05 -7.18
N LEU A 241 7.89 3.84 -6.72
CA LEU A 241 8.27 3.31 -5.42
C LEU A 241 9.80 3.13 -5.32
N ILE A 242 10.41 2.48 -6.31
CA ILE A 242 11.87 2.25 -6.36
C ILE A 242 12.60 3.59 -6.40
N SER A 243 12.16 4.51 -7.26
CA SER A 243 12.77 5.85 -7.36
C SER A 243 12.73 6.59 -6.02
N ARG A 244 11.59 6.54 -5.30
CA ARG A 244 11.45 7.16 -3.98
C ARG A 244 12.35 6.49 -2.94
N LEU A 245 12.36 5.17 -2.85
CA LEU A 245 13.16 4.43 -1.86
C LEU A 245 14.66 4.70 -2.04
N ARG A 246 15.12 4.82 -3.29
CA ARG A 246 16.53 5.01 -3.63
C ARG A 246 17.08 6.36 -3.18
N ILE A 247 16.24 7.39 -3.06
CA ILE A 247 16.64 8.73 -2.59
C ILE A 247 16.47 8.92 -1.09
N GLU A 248 16.01 7.90 -0.36
CA GLU A 248 15.91 7.98 1.09
C GLU A 248 17.27 7.77 1.77
N PRO A 249 17.48 8.35 2.97
CA PRO A 249 18.79 8.35 3.63
C PRO A 249 19.14 7.04 4.34
N LEU A 250 18.16 6.17 4.62
CA LEU A 250 18.35 4.91 5.33
C LEU A 250 18.87 3.83 4.39
N GLN A 251 19.91 3.09 4.82
CA GLN A 251 20.53 2.06 3.99
C GLN A 251 19.53 0.97 3.59
N GLU A 252 18.66 0.59 4.53
CA GLU A 252 17.61 -0.41 4.28
C GLU A 252 16.76 -0.09 3.05
N PHE A 253 16.39 1.18 2.87
CA PHE A 253 15.53 1.59 1.76
C PHE A 253 16.28 1.55 0.43
N GLN A 254 17.56 1.90 0.44
CA GLN A 254 18.42 1.82 -0.75
C GLN A 254 18.63 0.36 -1.17
N ASP A 255 18.85 -0.53 -0.19
CA ASP A 255 19.00 -1.97 -0.43
C ASP A 255 17.70 -2.59 -0.96
N ILE A 256 16.55 -2.23 -0.38
CA ILE A 256 15.24 -2.68 -0.89
C ILE A 256 14.99 -2.15 -2.31
N ALA A 257 15.33 -0.89 -2.60
CA ALA A 257 15.19 -0.32 -3.94
C ALA A 257 16.02 -1.09 -4.96
N GLN A 258 17.26 -1.42 -4.62
CA GLN A 258 18.16 -2.17 -5.48
C GLN A 258 17.65 -3.59 -5.74
N ALA A 259 17.38 -4.35 -4.68
CA ALA A 259 16.89 -5.73 -4.80
C ALA A 259 15.54 -5.81 -5.53
N SER A 260 14.62 -4.87 -5.24
CA SER A 260 13.33 -4.80 -5.94
C SER A 260 13.52 -4.54 -7.43
N TRP A 261 14.42 -3.62 -7.80
CA TRP A 261 14.71 -3.34 -9.20
C TRP A 261 15.32 -4.55 -9.91
N GLU A 262 16.30 -5.23 -9.29
CA GLU A 262 16.96 -6.41 -9.85
C GLU A 262 15.98 -7.57 -10.12
N GLU A 263 15.10 -7.87 -9.17
CA GLU A 263 14.11 -8.94 -9.33
C GLU A 263 13.02 -8.58 -10.33
N LEU A 264 12.52 -7.34 -10.30
CA LEU A 264 11.51 -6.87 -11.26
C LEU A 264 12.06 -6.76 -12.68
N ALA A 265 13.36 -6.47 -12.84
CA ALA A 265 14.01 -6.40 -14.15
C ALA A 265 14.04 -7.75 -14.87
N LYS A 266 13.91 -8.87 -14.14
CA LYS A 266 13.83 -10.22 -14.73
C LYS A 266 12.48 -10.52 -15.37
N VAL A 267 11.41 -9.82 -14.96
CA VAL A 267 10.02 -10.14 -15.36
C VAL A 267 9.29 -8.98 -16.05
N ALA A 268 9.68 -7.74 -15.75
CA ALA A 268 9.01 -6.52 -16.21
C ALA A 268 10.02 -5.36 -16.46
N PRO A 269 11.16 -5.57 -17.15
CA PRO A 269 12.24 -4.58 -17.21
C PRO A 269 11.84 -3.22 -17.79
N SER A 270 11.06 -3.20 -18.87
CA SER A 270 10.61 -1.94 -19.49
C SER A 270 9.79 -1.07 -18.55
N PHE A 271 9.04 -1.68 -17.64
CA PHE A 271 8.12 -0.98 -16.75
C PHE A 271 8.82 -0.25 -15.58
N ILE A 272 10.06 -0.61 -15.28
CA ILE A 272 10.84 -0.06 -14.15
C ILE A 272 12.18 0.53 -14.59
N ARG A 273 12.45 0.56 -15.90
CA ARG A 273 13.70 1.00 -16.49
C ARG A 273 14.10 2.39 -16.01
N ARG A 274 13.13 3.31 -15.93
CA ARG A 274 13.40 4.71 -15.59
C ARG A 274 13.81 4.92 -14.14
N ALA A 275 13.60 3.93 -13.27
CA ALA A 275 14.02 3.95 -11.86
C ALA A 275 15.49 3.53 -11.65
N HIS A 276 16.21 3.16 -12.73
CA HIS A 276 17.63 2.84 -12.65
C HIS A 276 18.48 4.10 -12.39
N PRO A 277 19.53 4.03 -11.54
CA PRO A 277 20.38 5.18 -11.19
C PRO A 277 20.96 5.96 -12.37
N ASP A 278 21.36 5.23 -13.42
CA ASP A 278 21.97 5.82 -14.61
C ASP A 278 20.94 6.42 -15.59
N HIS A 279 19.64 6.25 -15.31
CA HIS A 279 18.60 6.78 -16.18
C HIS A 279 18.40 8.28 -15.97
N ARG A 280 18.38 9.06 -17.06
CA ARG A 280 18.20 10.52 -17.01
C ARG A 280 16.95 10.96 -16.24
N HIS A 281 15.86 10.18 -16.30
CA HIS A 281 14.62 10.50 -15.60
C HIS A 281 14.76 10.31 -14.09
N PHE A 282 15.41 9.24 -13.64
CA PHE A 282 15.74 9.07 -12.23
C PHE A 282 16.70 10.17 -11.75
N GLN A 283 17.77 10.47 -12.49
CA GLN A 283 18.72 11.52 -12.11
C GLN A 283 18.04 12.89 -11.96
N GLY A 284 17.16 13.25 -12.91
CA GLY A 284 16.35 14.46 -12.84
C GLY A 284 15.39 14.46 -11.65
N TYR A 285 14.72 13.32 -11.40
CA TYR A 285 13.85 13.13 -10.23
C TYR A 285 14.60 13.28 -8.91
N ALA A 286 15.76 12.62 -8.76
CA ALA A 286 16.57 12.66 -7.56
C ALA A 286 17.08 14.08 -7.28
N ALA A 287 17.61 14.78 -8.30
CA ALA A 287 18.05 16.16 -8.17
C ALA A 287 16.90 17.11 -7.78
N PHE A 288 15.73 16.93 -8.40
CA PHE A 288 14.54 17.73 -8.07
C PHE A 288 14.07 17.50 -6.63
N MET A 289 13.94 16.23 -6.21
CA MET A 289 13.45 15.87 -4.88
C MET A 289 14.42 16.33 -3.79
N GLU A 290 15.73 16.21 -4.01
CA GLU A 290 16.73 16.70 -3.07
C GLU A 290 16.67 18.22 -2.93
N ALA A 291 16.66 18.96 -4.05
CA ALA A 291 16.55 20.41 -4.04
C ALA A 291 15.23 20.89 -3.40
N GLN A 292 14.12 20.19 -3.64
CA GLN A 292 12.84 20.48 -3.00
C GLN A 292 12.90 20.24 -1.49
N ARG A 293 13.42 19.08 -1.05
CA ARG A 293 13.54 18.70 0.37
C ARG A 293 14.33 19.76 1.14
N GLN A 294 15.50 20.15 0.63
CA GLN A 294 16.34 21.19 1.25
C GLN A 294 15.62 22.54 1.37
N LYS A 295 14.94 22.98 0.32
CA LYS A 295 14.18 24.25 0.32
C LYS A 295 13.03 24.23 1.32
N ILE A 296 12.23 23.16 1.33
CA ILE A 296 11.09 23.04 2.24
C ILE A 296 11.56 22.93 3.68
N GLN A 297 12.64 22.18 3.94
CA GLN A 297 13.23 22.08 5.28
C GLN A 297 13.71 23.46 5.78
N SER A 298 14.41 24.23 4.95
CA SER A 298 14.87 25.57 5.32
C SER A 298 13.70 26.51 5.66
N VAL A 299 12.61 26.45 4.90
CA VAL A 299 11.39 27.23 5.20
C VAL A 299 10.73 26.74 6.50
N ALA A 300 10.67 25.43 6.73
CA ALA A 300 10.13 24.87 7.95
C ALA A 300 10.92 25.30 9.20
N GLU A 301 12.25 25.26 9.13
CA GLU A 301 13.14 25.71 10.22
C GLU A 301 12.95 27.20 10.54
N GLN A 302 12.74 28.05 9.52
CA GLN A 302 12.43 29.47 9.72
C GLN A 302 11.07 29.69 10.37
N LEU A 303 10.07 28.90 9.98
CA LEU A 303 8.74 28.95 10.61
C LEU A 303 8.82 28.51 12.07
N GLU A 304 9.55 27.44 12.40
CA GLU A 304 9.74 26.98 13.77
C GLU A 304 10.45 28.02 14.65
N GLN A 305 11.40 28.77 14.10
CA GLN A 305 12.08 29.86 14.82
C GLN A 305 11.20 31.10 15.05
N GLY A 306 10.24 31.36 14.16
CA GLY A 306 9.35 32.53 14.20
C GLY A 306 7.96 32.28 14.82
N SER A 307 7.62 31.02 15.14
CA SER A 307 6.28 30.61 15.60
C SER A 307 6.25 30.21 17.07
N ALA A 308 5.03 30.06 17.61
CA ALA A 308 4.76 29.63 18.98
C ALA A 308 5.54 28.36 19.36
N GLU A 309 5.90 28.27 20.65
CA GLU A 309 6.54 27.10 21.28
C GLU A 309 5.96 25.78 20.73
N PRO A 310 6.81 24.82 20.28
CA PRO A 310 6.36 23.49 19.88
C PRO A 310 5.45 22.91 20.97
N LEU A 311 4.47 22.07 20.59
CA LEU A 311 3.60 21.40 21.57
C LEU A 311 4.44 20.85 22.72
N SER A 312 4.34 21.50 23.87
CA SER A 312 5.02 21.13 25.10
C SER A 312 4.05 20.25 25.86
N LEU A 313 3.80 19.08 25.29
CA LEU A 313 3.00 18.07 25.94
C LEU A 313 3.85 17.32 26.96
N PRO A 314 3.35 17.10 28.19
CA PRO A 314 4.02 16.25 29.17
C PRO A 314 4.31 14.87 28.56
N ALA A 315 5.50 14.34 28.79
CA ALA A 315 5.82 12.96 28.38
C ALA A 315 4.77 12.00 28.96
N GLY A 316 4.18 11.16 28.09
CA GLY A 316 3.10 10.23 28.47
C GLY A 316 1.70 10.66 28.03
N THR A 317 1.52 11.82 27.38
CA THR A 317 0.29 12.10 26.65
C THR A 317 0.34 11.46 25.26
N SER A 318 -0.63 10.60 24.98
CA SER A 318 -0.85 10.02 23.65
C SER A 318 -2.36 9.94 23.40
N GLY A 319 -2.77 10.03 22.14
CA GLY A 319 -4.19 10.00 21.77
C GLY A 319 -4.87 11.37 21.78
N GLU A 320 -4.11 12.47 21.73
CA GLU A 320 -4.70 13.78 21.48
C GLU A 320 -5.18 13.84 20.02
N VAL A 321 -6.48 14.05 19.85
CA VAL A 321 -7.13 14.21 18.56
C VAL A 321 -7.77 15.58 18.52
N ARG A 322 -7.33 16.41 17.59
CA ARG A 322 -7.89 17.74 17.36
C ARG A 322 -8.51 17.80 15.97
N LEU A 323 -9.78 18.18 15.89
CA LEU A 323 -10.38 18.59 14.63
C LEU A 323 -9.82 19.97 14.24
N VAL A 324 -9.10 20.04 13.13
CA VAL A 324 -8.39 21.25 12.67
C VAL A 324 -9.19 21.98 11.59
N GLU A 325 -9.83 21.19 10.73
CA GLU A 325 -10.57 21.70 9.58
C GLU A 325 -11.74 20.76 9.31
N TRP A 326 -12.86 21.32 8.86
CA TRP A 326 -14.01 20.55 8.43
C TRP A 326 -14.74 21.30 7.33
N ASP A 327 -15.53 20.56 6.57
CA ASP A 327 -16.39 21.16 5.57
C ASP A 327 -17.61 21.84 6.25
N ALA A 328 -17.64 23.17 6.22
CA ALA A 328 -18.77 23.94 6.78
C ALA A 328 -20.11 23.65 6.07
N ASP A 329 -20.06 23.25 4.80
CA ASP A 329 -21.22 22.88 3.99
C ASP A 329 -21.36 21.34 3.86
N ALA A 330 -20.77 20.57 4.77
CA ALA A 330 -20.72 19.10 4.71
C ALA A 330 -22.08 18.47 4.36
N GLU A 331 -23.11 18.85 5.12
CA GLU A 331 -24.47 18.35 4.93
C GLU A 331 -25.01 18.68 3.53
N ILE A 332 -24.90 19.95 3.11
CA ILE A 332 -25.40 20.41 1.81
C ILE A 332 -24.68 19.71 0.66
N LYS A 333 -23.35 19.57 0.74
CA LYS A 333 -22.54 18.91 -0.29
C LYS A 333 -22.84 17.42 -0.37
N LEU A 334 -22.99 16.75 0.78
CA LEU A 334 -23.36 15.35 0.84
C LEU A 334 -24.72 15.11 0.18
N LEU A 335 -25.75 15.84 0.63
CA LEU A 335 -27.11 15.69 0.13
C LEU A 335 -27.22 16.05 -1.35
N ALA A 336 -26.57 17.15 -1.78
CA ALA A 336 -26.55 17.50 -3.18
C ALA A 336 -25.88 16.41 -4.02
N ALA A 337 -24.78 15.81 -3.55
CA ALA A 337 -24.11 14.72 -4.26
C ALA A 337 -24.95 13.43 -4.29
N LEU A 338 -25.69 13.12 -3.22
CA LEU A 338 -26.64 11.99 -3.19
C LEU A 338 -27.76 12.17 -4.21
N LEU A 339 -28.29 13.38 -4.34
CA LEU A 339 -29.42 13.67 -5.23
C LEU A 339 -29.00 13.90 -6.68
N TYR A 340 -27.79 14.44 -6.91
CA TYR A 340 -27.37 14.94 -8.23
C TYR A 340 -27.49 13.90 -9.34
N GLU A 341 -27.07 12.65 -9.10
CA GLU A 341 -27.14 11.53 -10.06
C GLU A 341 -28.59 11.14 -10.43
N HIS A 342 -29.58 11.65 -9.69
CA HIS A 342 -31.00 11.39 -9.87
C HIS A 342 -31.78 12.61 -10.38
N THR A 343 -31.08 13.68 -10.77
CA THR A 343 -31.69 14.91 -11.29
C THR A 343 -31.08 15.30 -12.63
N ALA A 344 -31.79 16.15 -13.38
CA ALA A 344 -31.25 16.81 -14.58
C ALA A 344 -30.78 18.26 -14.28
N LEU A 345 -30.65 18.62 -13.00
CA LEU A 345 -30.32 19.97 -12.56
C LEU A 345 -28.79 20.15 -12.48
N PRO A 346 -28.24 21.34 -12.81
CA PRO A 346 -26.87 21.69 -12.47
C PRO A 346 -26.63 21.56 -10.96
N LEU A 347 -25.42 21.14 -10.56
CA LEU A 347 -25.08 20.89 -9.15
C LEU A 347 -25.37 22.10 -8.25
N GLN A 348 -25.11 23.31 -8.74
CA GLN A 348 -25.38 24.55 -8.01
C GLN A 348 -26.88 24.72 -7.68
N GLN A 349 -27.77 24.32 -8.60
CA GLN A 349 -29.22 24.38 -8.35
C GLN A 349 -29.66 23.33 -7.34
N VAL A 350 -29.09 22.11 -7.40
CA VAL A 350 -29.36 21.07 -6.39
C VAL A 350 -28.91 21.53 -5.01
N GLN A 351 -27.71 22.12 -4.90
CA GLN A 351 -27.21 22.67 -3.63
C GLN A 351 -28.14 23.77 -3.10
N GLU A 352 -28.61 24.67 -3.96
CA GLU A 352 -29.54 25.71 -3.54
C GLU A 352 -30.86 25.12 -3.06
N GLN A 353 -31.42 24.14 -3.77
CA GLN A 353 -32.64 23.47 -3.33
C GLN A 353 -32.46 22.76 -1.98
N VAL A 354 -31.34 22.06 -1.79
CA VAL A 354 -31.01 21.39 -0.52
C VAL A 354 -30.89 22.39 0.63
N ARG A 355 -30.31 23.58 0.40
CA ARG A 355 -30.26 24.65 1.41
C ARG A 355 -31.63 25.15 1.83
N GLN A 356 -32.61 25.13 0.93
CA GLN A 356 -33.98 25.54 1.25
C GLN A 356 -34.79 24.43 1.94
N LEU A 357 -34.28 23.19 2.02
CA LEU A 357 -34.94 22.11 2.75
C LEU A 357 -34.85 22.32 4.26
N PRO A 358 -35.93 22.02 5.02
CA PRO A 358 -35.88 21.92 6.48
C PRO A 358 -34.93 20.82 6.95
N ASP A 359 -34.34 20.98 8.13
CA ASP A 359 -33.39 20.02 8.73
C ASP A 359 -33.97 18.59 8.81
N ALA A 360 -35.26 18.46 9.17
CA ALA A 360 -35.93 17.15 9.23
C ALA A 360 -35.95 16.43 7.87
N GLU A 361 -36.08 17.17 6.78
CA GLU A 361 -36.09 16.60 5.43
C GLU A 361 -34.67 16.23 4.98
N ARG A 362 -33.68 17.06 5.34
CA ARG A 362 -32.27 16.74 5.13
C ARG A 362 -31.86 15.46 5.88
N GLU A 363 -32.24 15.34 7.14
CA GLU A 363 -32.01 14.14 7.95
C GLU A 363 -32.67 12.90 7.34
N ARG A 364 -33.91 13.05 6.86
CA ARG A 364 -34.63 11.97 6.17
C ARG A 364 -33.85 11.46 4.97
N ILE A 365 -33.33 12.35 4.12
CA ILE A 365 -32.54 11.96 2.94
C ILE A 365 -31.28 11.18 3.36
N VAL A 366 -30.54 11.63 4.37
CA VAL A 366 -29.36 10.90 4.87
C VAL A 366 -29.77 9.51 5.37
N ARG A 367 -30.82 9.43 6.20
CA ARG A 367 -31.28 8.18 6.80
C ARG A 367 -31.71 7.16 5.74
N GLU A 368 -32.52 7.58 4.77
CA GLU A 368 -32.97 6.71 3.67
C GLU A 368 -31.80 6.23 2.81
N SER A 369 -30.77 7.06 2.60
CA SER A 369 -29.59 6.68 1.80
C SER A 369 -28.79 5.51 2.37
N ILE A 370 -28.91 5.23 3.67
CA ILE A 370 -28.20 4.15 4.36
C ILE A 370 -29.13 3.12 5.01
N ALA A 371 -30.45 3.28 4.93
CA ALA A 371 -31.43 2.45 5.64
C ALA A 371 -31.32 0.96 5.29
N LEU A 372 -30.97 0.63 4.04
CA LEU A 372 -30.82 -0.74 3.54
C LEU A 372 -29.42 -1.33 3.78
N ARG A 373 -28.55 -0.63 4.51
CA ARG A 373 -27.20 -1.10 4.79
C ARG A 373 -27.18 -2.15 5.90
N GLU A 374 -27.24 -3.42 5.51
CA GLU A 374 -27.22 -4.55 6.46
C GLU A 374 -25.83 -4.86 7.05
N HIS A 375 -24.77 -4.66 6.26
CA HIS A 375 -23.42 -5.01 6.71
C HIS A 375 -22.32 -4.20 6.00
N ARG A 376 -21.09 -4.27 6.54
CA ARG A 376 -19.92 -3.49 6.07
C ARG A 376 -19.51 -3.67 4.60
N ARG A 377 -20.01 -4.71 3.90
CA ARG A 377 -19.76 -4.92 2.47
C ARG A 377 -20.68 -4.10 1.57
N HIS A 378 -21.84 -3.66 2.08
CA HIS A 378 -22.65 -2.63 1.44
C HIS A 378 -21.92 -1.30 1.65
N LYS A 379 -21.12 -0.93 0.64
CA LYS A 379 -20.34 0.30 0.65
C LYS A 379 -21.30 1.47 0.55
N PRO A 380 -21.13 2.52 1.38
CA PRO A 380 -21.95 3.70 1.25
C PRO A 380 -21.68 4.40 -0.10
N PRO A 381 -22.60 5.25 -0.57
CA PRO A 381 -22.48 5.93 -1.85
C PRO A 381 -21.25 6.85 -1.92
N ARG A 382 -20.74 7.07 -3.13
CA ARG A 382 -19.59 7.96 -3.39
C ARG A 382 -19.83 9.41 -2.95
N ALA A 383 -21.07 9.82 -2.74
CA ALA A 383 -21.41 11.12 -2.17
C ALA A 383 -20.69 11.39 -0.84
N LEU A 384 -20.39 10.37 -0.02
CA LEU A 384 -19.60 10.56 1.21
C LEU A 384 -18.13 10.94 0.95
N GLU A 385 -17.59 10.69 -0.25
CA GLU A 385 -16.24 11.14 -0.63
C GLU A 385 -16.18 12.67 -0.84
N ARG A 386 -17.32 13.39 -0.83
CA ARG A 386 -17.38 14.84 -1.01
C ARG A 386 -17.07 15.64 0.24
N VAL A 387 -17.24 15.05 1.42
CA VAL A 387 -17.06 15.71 2.71
C VAL A 387 -15.68 15.37 3.24
N PHE A 388 -15.02 16.34 3.84
CA PHE A 388 -13.73 16.13 4.49
C PHE A 388 -13.72 16.67 5.92
N TYR A 389 -12.86 16.04 6.72
CA TYR A 389 -12.47 16.47 8.05
C TYR A 389 -10.97 16.26 8.16
N THR A 390 -10.25 17.28 8.61
CA THR A 390 -8.82 17.22 8.87
C THR A 390 -8.61 17.14 10.37
N PHE A 391 -7.96 16.07 10.81
CA PHE A 391 -7.60 15.86 12.20
C PHE A 391 -6.09 15.97 12.35
N ASP A 392 -5.65 16.60 13.44
CA ASP A 392 -4.29 16.53 13.95
C ASP A 392 -4.28 15.50 15.07
N LEU A 393 -3.41 14.50 14.96
CA LEU A 393 -3.37 13.36 15.87
C LEU A 393 -1.95 13.16 16.39
N LEU A 394 -1.81 13.19 17.70
CA LEU A 394 -0.67 12.59 18.37
C LEU A 394 -1.06 11.17 18.80
N GLY A 395 -0.43 10.15 18.25
CA GLY A 395 -0.60 8.79 18.76
C GLY A 395 0.56 7.87 18.48
N ASP A 396 0.45 6.66 19.01
CA ASP A 396 1.51 5.67 18.94
C ASP A 396 1.65 5.07 17.53
N TYR A 397 2.76 4.35 17.34
CA TYR A 397 3.09 3.75 16.06
C TYR A 397 2.08 2.66 15.64
N GLY A 398 1.48 1.94 16.60
CA GLY A 398 0.43 0.95 16.34
C GLY A 398 -0.84 1.59 15.78
N MET A 399 -1.28 2.72 16.35
CA MET A 399 -2.42 3.49 15.85
C MET A 399 -2.18 3.98 14.41
N TYR A 400 -1.00 4.55 14.13
CA TYR A 400 -0.62 4.93 12.78
C TYR A 400 -0.72 3.74 11.81
N ARG A 401 -0.17 2.57 12.19
CA ARG A 401 -0.22 1.35 11.36
C ARG A 401 -1.66 0.90 11.06
N ASP A 402 -2.61 1.12 11.97
CA ASP A 402 -4.01 0.77 11.74
C ASP A 402 -4.70 1.79 10.82
N LEU A 403 -4.47 3.09 11.04
CA LEU A 403 -5.00 4.15 10.17
C LEU A 403 -4.44 4.04 8.74
N HIS A 404 -3.17 3.69 8.58
CA HIS A 404 -2.49 3.58 7.30
C HIS A 404 -3.06 2.50 6.38
N ARG A 405 -3.80 1.51 6.93
CA ARG A 405 -4.51 0.50 6.13
C ARG A 405 -5.68 1.08 5.34
N HIS A 406 -6.20 2.24 5.73
CA HIS A 406 -7.30 2.91 5.04
C HIS A 406 -6.79 3.70 3.84
N ARG A 407 -6.78 3.07 2.67
CA ARG A 407 -6.24 3.61 1.41
C ARG A 407 -6.85 4.93 0.94
N MET A 408 -8.07 5.24 1.39
CA MET A 408 -8.77 6.50 1.04
C MET A 408 -8.36 7.67 1.93
N LEU A 409 -7.72 7.44 3.07
CA LEU A 409 -7.23 8.52 3.92
C LEU A 409 -6.02 9.18 3.26
N THR A 410 -6.01 10.51 3.26
CA THR A 410 -4.81 11.30 2.99
C THR A 410 -4.16 11.60 4.32
N GLN A 411 -2.91 11.18 4.49
CA GLN A 411 -2.17 11.28 5.74
C GLN A 411 -0.87 12.02 5.48
N TRP A 412 -0.55 12.97 6.36
CA TRP A 412 0.78 13.55 6.49
C TRP A 412 1.31 13.13 7.85
N ARG A 413 2.60 12.79 7.91
CA ARG A 413 3.22 12.34 9.16
C ARG A 413 4.51 13.10 9.41
N GLN A 414 4.72 13.43 10.68
CA GLN A 414 6.04 13.82 11.16
C GLN A 414 6.92 12.57 11.34
N PRO A 415 8.25 12.74 11.46
CA PRO A 415 9.14 11.64 11.85
C PRO A 415 8.71 11.00 13.18
N LEU A 416 8.91 9.68 13.30
CA LEU A 416 8.69 8.99 14.58
C LEU A 416 9.66 9.55 15.63
N THR A 417 9.16 9.77 16.84
CA THR A 417 9.95 10.30 17.95
C THR A 417 9.47 9.74 19.27
N THR A 418 10.39 9.57 20.21
CA THR A 418 10.10 9.17 21.60
C THR A 418 9.85 10.38 22.51
N ARG A 419 9.95 11.61 21.99
CA ARG A 419 9.79 12.87 22.76
C ARG A 419 8.48 12.94 23.54
N PHE A 420 7.41 12.35 23.03
CA PHE A 420 6.07 12.39 23.62
C PHE A 420 5.78 11.22 24.58
N GLY A 421 6.76 10.34 24.83
CA GLY A 421 6.60 9.17 25.69
C GLY A 421 5.93 8.00 24.98
N TYR A 422 5.14 7.23 25.71
CA TYR A 422 4.50 6.01 25.23
C TYR A 422 3.11 5.79 25.83
N ASN A 423 2.28 5.01 25.15
CA ASN A 423 0.97 4.56 25.64
C ASN A 423 1.11 3.22 26.38
N THR A 424 0.35 3.06 27.46
CA THR A 424 0.21 1.78 28.18
C THR A 424 -1.21 1.26 28.00
N PRO A 425 -1.39 0.07 27.38
CA PRO A 425 -2.69 -0.59 27.29
C PRO A 425 -3.35 -0.75 28.66
N VAL A 426 -4.62 -0.34 28.79
CA VAL A 426 -5.38 -0.45 30.05
C VAL A 426 -5.49 -1.90 30.51
N GLU A 427 -5.49 -2.85 29.58
CA GLU A 427 -5.56 -4.28 29.87
C GLU A 427 -4.31 -4.81 30.56
N LEU A 428 -3.15 -4.15 30.39
CA LEU A 428 -1.96 -4.49 31.17
C LEU A 428 -2.06 -4.00 32.61
N GLU A 429 -2.70 -2.85 32.84
CA GLU A 429 -2.98 -2.34 34.18
C GLU A 429 -3.98 -3.24 34.90
N ASP A 430 -5.11 -3.54 34.26
CA ASP A 430 -6.16 -4.39 34.80
C ASP A 430 -5.67 -5.82 35.11
N ALA A 431 -4.68 -6.31 34.35
CA ALA A 431 -4.06 -7.62 34.57
C ALA A 431 -2.96 -7.60 35.64
N GLY A 432 -2.55 -6.43 36.14
CA GLY A 432 -1.39 -6.29 37.03
C GLY A 432 -0.05 -6.60 36.35
N LEU A 433 0.02 -6.43 35.02
CA LEU A 433 1.17 -6.73 34.17
C LEU A 433 1.88 -5.48 33.62
N ALA A 434 1.45 -4.28 34.02
CA ALA A 434 1.98 -3.02 33.49
C ALA A 434 3.44 -2.73 33.90
N GLN A 435 3.89 -3.16 35.08
CA GLN A 435 5.25 -2.86 35.58
C GLN A 435 6.38 -3.28 34.62
N PRO A 436 6.48 -4.54 34.13
CA PRO A 436 7.51 -4.92 33.17
C PRO A 436 7.41 -4.13 31.86
N TYR A 437 6.20 -3.78 31.41
CA TYR A 437 6.00 -2.93 30.24
C TYR A 437 6.60 -1.53 30.45
N HIS A 438 6.27 -0.86 31.55
CA HIS A 438 6.82 0.46 31.88
C HIS A 438 8.35 0.46 32.00
N ALA A 439 8.91 -0.57 32.65
CA ALA A 439 10.35 -0.71 32.80
C ALA A 439 11.05 -0.82 31.44
N ALA A 440 10.52 -1.65 30.54
CA ALA A 440 11.06 -1.82 29.20
C ALA A 440 10.95 -0.53 28.36
N MET A 441 9.79 0.14 28.41
CA MET A 441 9.55 1.38 27.66
C MET A 441 10.35 2.58 28.20
N ALA A 442 10.64 2.64 29.50
CA ALA A 442 11.47 3.70 30.08
C ALA A 442 12.97 3.49 29.80
N GLN A 443 13.41 2.23 29.66
CA GLN A 443 14.78 1.90 29.33
C GLN A 443 15.10 2.17 27.85
N ALA A 444 14.17 1.85 26.96
CA ALA A 444 14.28 2.09 25.52
C ALA A 444 14.30 3.59 25.20
#